data_AF-R5KD33-F1
#
_entry.id   AF-R5KD33-F1
#
_cell.length_a   1.000
_cell.length_b   1.000
_cell.length_c   1.000
_cell.angle_alpha   90.00
_cell.angle_beta   90.00
_cell.angle_gamma   90.00
#
_symmetry.space_group_name_H-M   'P 1'
#
loop_
_entity.id
_entity.type
_entity.pdbx_description
1 polymer ?
#
loop_
_entity_poly.entity_id
_entity_poly.type
_entity_poly.pdbx_seq_one_letter_code
_entity_poly.pdbx_strand_id
1 'polypeptide(L)'
;MFVCLRNVMTTEHHTIAGVLYSGGRLFATRVYEINNVIDSMGVGDAFVGAMLYAFQNYDGDQAKLDFATAGAVLKNTVVGDYNMVTTDEVEALVKGGNAEMRR
;
A
#
# COMPACT_ATOMS: atom_id res chain seq x y z
N MET A 1 7.07 -15.05 -0.39
CA MET A 1 5.80 -14.93 0.37
C MET A 1 5.63 -13.49 0.76
N PHE A 2 4.46 -12.88 0.53
CA PHE A 2 4.18 -11.52 1.00
C PHE A 2 2.91 -11.51 1.85
N VAL A 3 2.81 -10.56 2.77
CA VAL A 3 1.66 -10.33 3.65
C VAL A 3 1.46 -8.83 3.80
N CYS A 4 0.20 -8.38 3.72
CA CYS A 4 -0.21 -7.05 4.12
C CYS A 4 -0.84 -7.14 5.52
N LEU A 5 -0.26 -6.43 6.48
CA LEU A 5 -0.74 -6.31 7.84
C LEU A 5 -1.59 -5.05 7.93
N ARG A 6 -2.84 -5.20 8.37
CA ARG A 6 -3.75 -4.10 8.65
C ARG A 6 -4.21 -4.20 10.09
N ASN A 7 -4.10 -3.09 10.83
CA ASN A 7 -4.64 -2.97 12.17
C ASN A 7 -5.62 -1.79 12.22
N VAL A 8 -6.84 -2.06 12.72
CA VAL A 8 -7.97 -1.13 12.74
C VAL A 8 -8.06 -0.53 14.14
N MET A 9 -7.69 0.74 14.28
CA MET A 9 -7.74 1.45 15.56
C MET A 9 -9.13 2.04 15.79
N THR A 10 -9.67 2.68 14.75
CA THR A 10 -11.07 3.13 14.65
C THR A 10 -11.55 2.97 13.21
N THR A 11 -12.83 3.24 12.94
CA THR A 11 -13.38 3.21 11.57
C THR A 11 -12.65 4.15 10.61
N GLU A 12 -12.16 5.29 11.10
CA GLU A 12 -11.46 6.31 10.31
C GLU A 12 -9.93 6.20 10.44
N HIS A 13 -9.43 5.42 11.41
CA HIS A 13 -8.01 5.29 11.70
C HIS A 13 -7.52 3.84 11.55
N HIS A 14 -6.80 3.57 10.47
CA HIS A 14 -6.12 2.30 10.22
C HIS A 14 -4.60 2.47 10.18
N THR A 15 -3.89 1.40 10.50
CA THR A 15 -2.46 1.27 10.24
C THR A 15 -2.20 0.11 9.28
N ILE A 16 -1.28 0.32 8.33
CA ILE A 16 -0.94 -0.66 7.30
C ILE A 16 0.58 -0.83 7.19
N ALA A 17 1.04 -2.06 7.09
CA ALA A 17 2.43 -2.41 6.80
C ALA A 17 2.51 -3.63 5.88
N GLY A 18 3.53 -3.69 5.04
CA GLY A 18 3.84 -4.85 4.20
C GLY A 18 5.02 -5.64 4.74
N VAL A 19 4.99 -6.95 4.54
CA VAL A 19 6.11 -7.86 4.78
C VAL A 19 6.32 -8.76 3.56
N LEU A 20 7.56 -8.90 3.12
CA LEU A 20 7.98 -9.80 2.04
C LEU A 20 9.13 -10.68 2.52
N TYR A 21 8.97 -11.99 2.39
CA TYR A 21 10.03 -12.96 2.58
C TYR A 21 10.47 -13.53 1.22
N SER A 22 11.74 -13.30 0.88
CA SER A 22 12.34 -13.64 -0.41
C SER A 22 13.83 -13.94 -0.23
N GLY A 23 14.32 -15.01 -0.86
CA GLY A 23 15.75 -15.37 -0.85
C GLY A 23 16.37 -15.58 0.55
N GLY A 24 15.59 -16.04 1.53
CA GLY A 24 16.06 -16.20 2.91
C GLY A 24 16.09 -14.91 3.73
N ARG A 25 15.64 -13.79 3.16
CA ARG A 25 15.61 -12.47 3.81
C ARG A 25 14.17 -11.99 4.00
N LEU A 26 13.94 -11.34 5.15
CA LEU A 26 12.71 -10.64 5.46
C LEU A 26 12.86 -9.15 5.14
N PHE A 27 11.89 -8.61 4.42
CA PHE A 27 11.73 -7.19 4.09
C PHE A 27 10.43 -6.70 4.73
N ALA A 28 10.44 -5.47 5.24
CA ALA A 28 9.28 -4.84 5.85
C ALA A 28 9.22 -3.38 5.43
N THR A 29 8.01 -2.85 5.27
CA THR A 29 7.81 -1.41 5.04
C THR A 29 7.81 -0.64 6.36
N ARG A 30 7.82 0.69 6.27
CA ARG A 30 7.32 1.53 7.37
C ARG A 30 5.85 1.20 7.67
N VAL A 31 5.42 1.52 8.88
CA VAL A 31 3.99 1.52 9.23
C VAL A 31 3.39 2.82 8.73
N TYR A 32 2.35 2.72 7.91
CA TYR A 32 1.57 3.85 7.44
C TYR A 32 0.38 4.05 8.36
N GLU A 33 0.22 5.27 8.88
CA GLU A 33 -0.98 5.69 9.58
C GLU A 33 -1.94 6.38 8.62
N ILE A 34 -3.20 5.96 8.64
CA ILE A 34 -4.27 6.48 7.80
C ILE A 34 -5.33 7.01 8.73
N ASN A 35 -5.39 8.33 8.92
CA ASN A 35 -6.33 8.99 9.83
C ASN A 35 -7.66 9.38 9.17
N ASN A 36 -7.82 9.11 7.87
CA ASN A 36 -9.03 9.43 7.10
C ASN A 36 -9.39 8.28 6.17
N VAL A 37 -9.70 7.13 6.76
CA VAL A 37 -10.20 5.96 6.01
C VAL A 37 -11.60 6.28 5.49
N ILE A 38 -11.74 6.26 4.16
CA ILE A 38 -13.01 6.48 3.46
C ILE A 38 -13.71 5.15 3.19
N ASP A 39 -12.97 4.15 2.69
CA ASP A 39 -13.50 2.81 2.42
C ASP A 39 -12.36 1.78 2.50
N SER A 40 -12.58 0.70 3.23
CA SER A 40 -11.57 -0.35 3.44
C SER A 40 -11.79 -1.62 2.62
N MET A 41 -12.84 -1.66 1.79
CA MET A 41 -13.06 -2.76 0.87
C MET A 41 -12.02 -2.74 -0.27
N GLY A 42 -11.62 -3.92 -0.72
CA GLY A 42 -10.66 -4.10 -1.82
C GLY A 42 -9.19 -3.77 -1.48
N VAL A 43 -8.84 -3.41 -0.24
CA VAL A 43 -7.45 -3.05 0.14
C VAL A 43 -6.47 -4.21 -0.07
N GLY A 44 -6.90 -5.45 0.21
CA GLY A 44 -6.09 -6.65 -0.05
C GLY A 44 -5.84 -6.86 -1.54
N ASP A 45 -6.88 -6.71 -2.37
CA ASP A 45 -6.78 -6.86 -3.81
C ASP A 45 -5.91 -5.75 -4.42
N ALA A 46 -6.04 -4.52 -3.91
CA ALA A 46 -5.18 -3.41 -4.28
C ALA A 46 -3.70 -3.70 -3.94
N PHE A 47 -3.41 -4.26 -2.77
CA PHE A 47 -2.06 -4.68 -2.40
C PHE A 47 -1.52 -5.74 -3.34
N VAL A 48 -2.29 -6.79 -3.64
CA VAL A 48 -1.86 -7.88 -4.53
C VAL A 48 -1.65 -7.38 -5.96
N GLY A 49 -2.58 -6.58 -6.48
CA GLY A 49 -2.45 -5.98 -7.80
C GLY A 49 -1.22 -5.08 -7.91
N ALA A 50 -0.96 -4.27 -6.88
CA ALA A 50 0.23 -3.43 -6.83
C ALA A 50 1.52 -4.26 -6.66
N MET A 51 1.52 -5.37 -5.91
CA MET A 51 2.65 -6.31 -5.84
C MET A 51 2.97 -6.89 -7.23
N LEU A 52 1.95 -7.35 -7.97
CA LEU A 52 2.13 -7.92 -9.31
C LEU A 52 2.68 -6.89 -10.30
N TYR A 53 2.17 -5.66 -10.23
CA TYR A 53 2.72 -4.54 -11.00
C TYR A 53 4.18 -4.29 -10.61
N ALA A 54 4.49 -4.24 -9.32
CA ALA A 54 5.83 -3.93 -8.86
C ALA A 54 6.84 -5.02 -9.21
N PHE A 55 6.46 -6.30 -9.16
CA PHE A 55 7.30 -7.42 -9.61
C PHE A 55 7.75 -7.30 -11.06
N GLN A 56 6.96 -6.65 -11.93
CA GLN A 56 7.29 -6.46 -13.35
C GLN A 56 8.05 -5.16 -13.62
N ASN A 57 7.92 -4.14 -12.77
CA ASN A 57 8.39 -2.79 -13.07
C ASN A 57 9.52 -2.29 -12.16
N TYR A 58 9.81 -2.98 -11.06
CA TYR A 58 10.80 -2.55 -10.07
C TYR A 58 11.85 -3.62 -9.80
N ASP A 59 13.09 -3.15 -9.69
CA ASP A 59 14.20 -3.96 -9.20
C ASP A 59 14.30 -3.88 -7.69
N GLY A 60 14.57 -5.04 -7.06
CA GLY A 60 14.74 -5.14 -5.62
C GLY A 60 13.45 -5.35 -4.82
N ASP A 61 13.53 -6.25 -3.84
CA ASP A 61 12.36 -6.71 -3.09
C ASP A 61 11.79 -5.64 -2.15
N GLN A 62 12.63 -4.74 -1.62
CA GLN A 62 12.18 -3.62 -0.80
C GLN A 62 11.34 -2.62 -1.61
N ALA A 63 11.81 -2.23 -2.79
CA ALA A 63 11.09 -1.26 -3.64
C ALA A 63 9.73 -1.82 -4.10
N LYS A 64 9.69 -3.11 -4.44
CA LYS A 64 8.43 -3.79 -4.78
C LYS A 64 7.43 -3.75 -3.64
N LEU A 65 7.90 -4.06 -2.43
CA LEU A 65 7.08 -4.07 -1.24
C LEU A 65 6.58 -2.67 -0.86
N ASP A 66 7.46 -1.66 -0.90
CA ASP A 66 7.12 -0.28 -0.56
C ASP A 66 6.04 0.28 -1.51
N PHE A 67 6.18 0.03 -2.83
CA PHE A 67 5.18 0.42 -3.81
C PHE A 67 3.82 -0.23 -3.54
N ALA A 68 3.81 -1.55 -3.31
CA ALA A 68 2.57 -2.27 -3.10
C ALA A 68 1.83 -1.83 -1.83
N THR A 69 2.57 -1.64 -0.73
CA THR A 69 1.99 -1.14 0.52
C THR A 69 1.45 0.27 0.36
N ALA A 70 2.16 1.16 -0.34
CA ALA A 70 1.66 2.51 -0.63
C ALA A 70 0.37 2.49 -1.47
N GLY A 71 0.26 1.59 -2.45
CA GLY A 71 -0.98 1.40 -3.22
C GLY A 71 -2.17 0.94 -2.35
N ALA A 72 -1.92 0.03 -1.41
CA ALA A 72 -2.94 -0.43 -0.46
C ALA A 72 -3.38 0.69 0.50
N VAL A 73 -2.43 1.51 0.96
CA VAL A 73 -2.69 2.68 1.80
C VAL A 73 -3.60 3.66 1.09
N LEU A 74 -3.27 4.03 -0.15
CA LEU A 74 -4.07 4.97 -0.94
C LEU A 74 -5.47 4.41 -1.25
N LYS A 75 -5.61 3.09 -1.45
CA LYS A 75 -6.93 2.47 -1.64
C LYS A 75 -7.90 2.72 -0.49
N ASN A 76 -7.41 2.87 0.76
CA ASN A 76 -8.28 3.17 1.92
C ASN A 76 -8.91 4.56 1.85
N THR A 77 -8.41 5.42 0.96
CA THR A 77 -8.86 6.79 0.78
C THR A 77 -9.75 6.95 -0.47
N VAL A 78 -10.10 5.85 -1.14
CA VAL A 78 -10.93 5.85 -2.35
C VAL A 78 -12.19 5.02 -2.12
N VAL A 79 -13.35 5.58 -2.47
CA VAL A 79 -14.66 4.92 -2.36
C VAL A 79 -14.78 3.73 -3.33
N GLY A 80 -15.36 2.63 -2.84
CA GLY A 80 -15.68 1.44 -3.63
C GLY A 80 -14.51 0.47 -3.74
N ASP A 81 -14.75 -0.71 -4.31
CA ASP A 81 -13.79 -1.83 -4.25
C ASP A 81 -12.58 -1.65 -5.19
N TYR A 82 -12.76 -0.93 -6.29
CA TYR A 82 -11.72 -0.79 -7.32
C TYR A 82 -10.60 0.14 -6.89
N ASN A 83 -9.36 -0.28 -7.15
CA ASN A 83 -8.20 0.57 -6.98
C ASN A 83 -8.09 1.56 -8.15
N MET A 84 -8.51 2.81 -7.93
CA MET A 84 -8.40 3.91 -8.90
C MET A 84 -7.16 4.79 -8.68
N VAL A 85 -6.18 4.29 -7.93
CA VAL A 85 -4.92 4.99 -7.64
C VAL A 85 -3.95 4.82 -8.82
N THR A 86 -3.32 5.91 -9.21
CA THR A 86 -2.32 5.94 -10.27
C THR A 86 -0.92 5.60 -9.75
N THR A 87 -0.04 5.13 -10.64
CA THR A 87 1.35 4.81 -10.30
C THR A 87 2.09 6.02 -9.73
N ASP A 88 1.83 7.21 -10.26
CA ASP A 88 2.46 8.46 -9.85
C ASP A 88 2.06 8.84 -8.41
N GLU A 89 0.79 8.65 -8.02
CA GLU A 89 0.32 8.87 -6.65
C GLU A 89 0.99 7.90 -5.67
N VAL A 90 1.14 6.63 -6.05
CA VAL A 90 1.84 5.63 -5.23
C VAL A 90 3.31 6.02 -5.05
N GLU A 91 4.01 6.37 -6.12
CA GLU A 91 5.41 6.78 -6.06
C GLU A 91 5.63 8.04 -5.21
N ALA A 92 4.71 9.00 -5.30
CA ALA A 92 4.74 10.21 -4.47
C ALA A 92 4.65 9.85 -2.98
N LEU A 93 3.76 8.92 -2.61
CA LEU A 93 3.63 8.46 -1.23
C LEU A 93 4.89 7.70 -0.76
N VAL A 94 5.46 6.83 -1.59
CA VAL A 94 6.71 6.10 -1.25
C VAL A 94 7.84 7.08 -0.92
N LYS A 95 8.01 8.13 -1.74
CA LYS A 95 9.03 9.19 -1.57
C LYS A 95 8.82 10.09 -0.33
N GLY A 96 7.75 9.89 0.44
CA GLY A 96 7.46 10.65 1.65
C GLY A 96 6.58 11.87 1.42
N GLY A 97 5.93 11.97 0.25
CA GLY A 97 4.86 12.95 0.05
C GLY A 97 3.68 12.66 0.96
N ASN A 98 3.05 13.72 1.48
CA ASN A 98 1.69 13.58 2.01
C ASN A 98 0.79 13.17 0.85
N ALA A 99 -0.01 12.13 1.06
CA ALA A 99 -1.08 11.76 0.15
C ALA A 99 -2.21 12.80 0.22
N GLU A 100 -1.91 14.08 -0.05
CA GLU A 100 -2.92 15.03 -0.47
C GLU A 100 -3.30 14.63 -1.89
N MET A 101 -4.32 13.78 -1.98
CA MET A 101 -4.95 13.42 -3.24
C MET A 101 -5.40 14.72 -3.91
N ARG A 102 -4.78 15.02 -5.06
CA ARG A 102 -5.31 16.00 -6.00
C ARG A 102 -6.57 15.42 -6.65
N ARG A 103 -7.72 15.58 -5.99
CA ARG A 103 -9.03 15.39 -6.63
C ARG A 103 -9.98 16.48 -6.18
#